data_AF-A0A961BHP1-F1
#
_entry.id   AF-A0A961BHP1-F1
#
_cell.length_a   1.000
_cell.length_b   1.000
_cell.length_c   1.000
_cell.angle_alpha   90.00
_cell.angle_beta   90.00
_cell.angle_gamma   90.00
#
_symmetry.space_group_name_H-M   'P 1'
#
loop_
_entity.id
_entity.type
_entity.pdbx_description
1 polymer ?
#
loop_
_entity_poly.entity_id
_entity_poly.type
_entity_poly.pdbx_seq_one_letter_code
_entity_poly.pdbx_strand_id
1 'polypeptide(L)'
;MKKIPSFKHFLLGAATCGLVGILLSHTALAGPPEGRGMPAEAREVIQSLFADHAKIRRAVTTTEDGYMAVTESDDPKVAGALHKHVTQMAERLESGLQVRRWDPAFAEYVARYKEMDHQFQKTEKGVRMVVKGRTPLAVRVAQNHAAVISAFAANGPEEHDRRHEPVQK
;
A
#
# COMPACT_ATOMS: atom_id res chain seq x y z
N MET A 1 -25.73 18.00 60.86
CA MET A 1 -27.03 17.39 60.46
C MET A 1 -26.72 16.41 59.32
N LYS A 2 -27.03 15.11 59.29
CA LYS A 2 -27.68 14.12 60.16
C LYS A 2 -26.92 12.78 59.97
N LYS A 3 -27.09 11.88 60.93
CA LYS A 3 -26.34 10.64 61.21
C LYS A 3 -26.56 9.49 60.20
N ILE A 4 -25.60 8.56 60.19
CA ILE A 4 -25.59 7.19 59.62
C ILE A 4 -26.74 6.34 60.21
N PRO A 5 -27.20 5.25 59.56
CA PRO A 5 -26.77 3.93 60.08
C PRO A 5 -26.48 2.85 59.03
N SER A 6 -25.59 1.93 59.43
CA SER A 6 -25.33 0.60 58.89
C SER A 6 -26.43 -0.37 59.34
N PHE A 7 -26.82 -1.37 58.52
CA PHE A 7 -27.35 -2.64 59.03
C PHE A 7 -27.19 -3.82 58.04
N LYS A 8 -26.30 -4.73 58.42
CA LYS A 8 -26.27 -6.22 58.37
C LYS A 8 -27.12 -7.01 57.35
N HIS A 9 -26.40 -7.90 56.64
CA HIS A 9 -26.65 -9.32 56.35
C HIS A 9 -28.10 -9.85 56.42
N PHE A 10 -28.58 -10.36 55.27
CA PHE A 10 -29.55 -11.45 55.22
C PHE A 10 -29.01 -12.59 54.34
N LEU A 11 -29.16 -13.80 54.86
CA LEU A 11 -28.73 -15.06 54.30
C LEU A 11 -29.69 -15.56 53.21
N LEU A 12 -29.12 -16.34 52.28
CA LEU A 12 -29.65 -17.60 51.72
C LEU A 12 -30.93 -17.55 50.86
N GLY A 13 -30.80 -18.00 49.61
CA GLY A 13 -31.95 -18.33 48.76
C GLY A 13 -31.57 -18.87 47.39
N ALA A 14 -31.30 -20.17 47.35
CA ALA A 14 -31.71 -21.15 46.32
C ALA A 14 -31.36 -20.96 44.82
N ALA A 15 -30.82 -22.06 44.29
CA ALA A 15 -30.64 -22.40 42.88
C ALA A 15 -31.93 -22.29 42.04
N THR A 16 -31.78 -22.00 40.74
CA THR A 16 -32.12 -22.93 39.64
C THR A 16 -32.00 -22.26 38.26
N CYS A 17 -31.60 -23.08 37.28
CA CYS A 17 -31.90 -23.02 35.84
C CYS A 17 -31.52 -21.78 35.00
N GLY A 18 -30.60 -21.99 34.05
CA GLY A 18 -30.51 -21.19 32.83
C GLY A 18 -29.11 -21.08 32.22
N LEU A 19 -28.42 -22.18 31.97
CA LEU A 19 -27.15 -22.15 31.23
C LEU A 19 -27.42 -21.99 29.72
N VAL A 20 -26.97 -20.83 29.22
CA VAL A 20 -26.34 -20.56 27.91
C VAL A 20 -27.24 -20.58 26.67
N GLY A 21 -27.85 -19.44 26.40
CA GLY A 21 -28.00 -18.93 25.04
C GLY A 21 -26.99 -17.79 24.83
N ILE A 22 -25.83 -18.07 24.23
CA ILE A 22 -24.97 -17.04 23.67
C ILE A 22 -24.64 -17.46 22.24
N LEU A 23 -25.19 -16.70 21.31
CA LEU A 23 -24.79 -16.67 19.91
C LEU A 23 -23.28 -16.43 19.83
N LEU A 24 -22.52 -17.46 19.45
CA LEU A 24 -21.19 -17.28 18.88
C LEU A 24 -21.37 -16.95 17.40
N SER A 25 -21.67 -15.69 17.12
CA SER A 25 -21.37 -15.08 15.83
C SER A 25 -19.86 -15.24 15.61
N HIS A 26 -19.48 -16.25 14.85
CA HIS A 26 -18.13 -16.35 14.32
C HIS A 26 -17.99 -15.20 13.32
N THR A 27 -17.52 -14.05 13.78
CA THR A 27 -16.83 -13.12 12.90
C THR A 27 -15.63 -13.89 12.38
N ALA A 28 -15.78 -14.43 11.17
CA ALA A 28 -14.67 -14.89 10.38
C ALA A 28 -13.64 -13.74 10.39
N LEU A 29 -12.49 -13.99 11.00
CA LEU A 29 -11.29 -13.21 10.73
C LEU A 29 -11.01 -13.44 9.25
N ALA A 30 -11.57 -12.57 8.40
CA ALA A 30 -11.18 -12.51 7.00
C ALA A 30 -9.69 -12.18 7.00
N GLY A 31 -8.87 -13.17 6.65
CA GLY A 31 -7.49 -12.92 6.28
C GLY A 31 -7.44 -11.89 5.14
N PRO A 32 -6.29 -11.25 4.90
CA PRO A 32 -6.14 -10.36 3.76
C PRO A 32 -6.61 -11.09 2.49
N PRO A 33 -7.37 -10.42 1.60
CA PRO A 33 -7.95 -11.06 0.41
C PRO A 33 -6.85 -11.47 -0.57
N GLU A 34 -6.21 -12.61 -0.33
CA GLU A 34 -5.33 -13.26 -1.27
C GLU A 34 -6.14 -13.62 -2.52
N GLY A 35 -5.77 -13.05 -3.67
CA GLY A 35 -6.35 -13.41 -4.97
C GLY A 35 -7.23 -12.36 -5.66
N ARG A 36 -7.44 -11.16 -5.10
CA ARG A 36 -8.14 -10.09 -5.86
C ARG A 36 -7.21 -9.53 -6.95
N GLY A 37 -7.58 -9.77 -8.21
CA GLY A 37 -6.91 -9.19 -9.39
C GLY A 37 -6.89 -7.65 -9.38
N MET A 38 -6.15 -7.06 -10.31
CA MET A 38 -6.18 -5.61 -10.51
C MET A 38 -7.51 -5.19 -11.15
N PRO A 39 -8.24 -4.19 -10.61
CA PRO A 39 -9.48 -3.69 -11.22
C PRO A 39 -9.27 -3.27 -12.68
N ALA A 40 -10.32 -3.38 -13.51
CA ALA A 40 -10.25 -3.07 -14.93
C ALA A 40 -9.76 -1.64 -15.19
N GLU A 41 -10.33 -0.65 -14.50
CA GLU A 41 -9.89 0.75 -14.62
C GLU A 41 -8.40 0.92 -14.25
N ALA A 42 -7.95 0.29 -13.17
CA ALA A 42 -6.54 0.37 -12.75
C ALA A 42 -5.60 -0.27 -13.79
N ARG A 43 -6.05 -1.34 -14.47
CA ARG A 43 -5.33 -1.95 -15.60
C ARG A 43 -5.26 -1.00 -16.80
N GLU A 44 -6.36 -0.36 -17.16
CA GLU A 44 -6.43 0.59 -18.28
C GLU A 44 -5.54 1.82 -18.01
N VAL A 45 -5.56 2.35 -16.79
CA VAL A 45 -4.73 3.49 -16.38
C VAL A 45 -3.24 3.16 -16.48
N ILE A 46 -2.79 2.01 -15.96
CA ILE A 46 -1.36 1.68 -16.06
C ILE A 46 -0.94 1.34 -17.50
N GLN A 47 -1.83 0.73 -18.29
CA GLN A 47 -1.57 0.49 -19.71
C GLN A 47 -1.43 1.79 -20.51
N SER A 48 -2.25 2.81 -20.23
CA SER A 48 -2.10 4.11 -20.89
C SER A 48 -0.79 4.81 -20.50
N LEU A 49 -0.37 4.71 -19.23
CA LEU A 49 0.92 5.26 -18.81
C LEU A 49 2.11 4.58 -19.49
N PHE A 50 2.06 3.27 -19.73
CA PHE A 50 3.09 2.61 -20.56
C PHE A 50 3.06 3.10 -21.99
N ALA A 51 1.88 3.20 -22.61
CA ALA A 51 1.75 3.67 -24.00
C ALA A 51 2.22 5.13 -24.19
N ASP A 52 1.94 5.99 -23.21
CA ASP A 52 2.30 7.41 -23.21
C ASP A 52 3.65 7.71 -22.52
N HIS A 53 4.49 6.69 -22.26
CA HIS A 53 5.72 6.86 -21.46
C HIS A 53 6.66 7.96 -22.00
N ALA A 54 6.72 8.14 -23.32
CA ALA A 54 7.53 9.18 -23.97
C ALA A 54 7.09 10.62 -23.60
N LYS A 55 5.87 10.80 -23.09
CA LYS A 55 5.34 12.08 -22.58
C LYS A 55 5.61 12.27 -21.09
N ILE A 56 6.15 11.26 -20.40
CA ILE A 56 6.43 11.28 -18.97
C ILE A 56 7.87 11.71 -18.75
N ARG A 57 8.06 12.71 -17.89
CA ARG A 57 9.36 13.09 -17.36
C ARG A 57 9.44 12.68 -15.92
N ARG A 58 10.52 11.98 -15.55
CA ARG A 58 10.76 11.54 -14.19
C ARG A 58 12.15 11.96 -13.74
N ALA A 59 12.22 12.59 -12.58
CA ALA A 59 13.47 12.90 -11.88
C ALA A 59 13.47 12.19 -10.52
N VAL A 60 14.58 11.56 -10.17
CA VAL A 60 14.75 10.83 -8.90
C VAL A 60 15.98 11.37 -8.19
N THR A 61 15.84 11.64 -6.91
CA THR A 61 16.93 11.93 -5.98
C THR A 61 17.00 10.78 -4.97
N THR A 62 18.06 10.00 -5.03
CA THR A 62 18.36 9.00 -4.00
C THR A 62 18.75 9.71 -2.70
N THR A 63 18.19 9.28 -1.57
CA THR A 63 18.50 9.81 -0.23
C THR A 63 19.11 8.71 0.64
N GLU A 64 19.73 9.08 1.76
CA GLU A 64 20.31 8.12 2.71
C GLU A 64 19.27 7.16 3.29
N ASP A 65 18.02 7.61 3.41
CA ASP A 65 16.90 6.86 3.97
C ASP A 65 15.90 6.36 2.92
N GLY A 66 16.16 6.54 1.61
CA GLY A 66 15.27 6.08 0.54
C GLY A 66 15.40 6.88 -0.75
N TYR A 67 14.29 7.48 -1.20
CA TYR A 67 14.30 8.35 -2.38
C TYR A 67 13.21 9.43 -2.36
N MET A 68 13.43 10.47 -3.16
CA MET A 68 12.44 11.44 -3.60
C MET A 68 12.29 11.36 -5.11
N ALA A 69 11.07 11.48 -5.63
CA ALA A 69 10.83 11.50 -7.07
C ALA A 69 9.78 12.53 -7.47
N VAL A 70 9.95 13.09 -8.67
CA VAL A 70 8.98 13.92 -9.36
C VAL A 70 8.67 13.25 -10.68
N THR A 71 7.41 12.99 -10.98
CA THR A 71 6.98 12.39 -12.25
C THR A 71 5.85 13.22 -12.84
N GLU A 72 6.09 13.82 -14.00
CA GLU A 72 5.25 14.87 -14.59
C GLU A 72 5.04 14.67 -16.09
N SER A 73 3.98 15.27 -16.63
CA SER A 73 3.73 15.43 -18.05
C SER A 73 3.09 16.79 -18.33
N ASP A 74 3.32 17.35 -19.52
CA ASP A 74 2.56 18.52 -19.97
C ASP A 74 1.22 18.12 -20.62
N ASP A 75 1.01 16.82 -20.89
CA ASP A 75 -0.29 16.31 -21.33
C ASP A 75 -1.20 16.15 -20.11
N PRO A 76 -2.29 16.93 -19.97
CA PRO A 76 -3.17 16.87 -18.80
C PRO A 76 -3.85 15.51 -18.63
N LYS A 77 -4.00 14.73 -19.73
CA LYS A 77 -4.53 13.36 -19.63
C LYS A 77 -3.52 12.43 -18.97
N VAL A 78 -2.23 12.55 -19.31
CA VAL A 78 -1.15 11.77 -18.70
C VAL A 78 -0.96 12.17 -17.24
N ALA A 79 -0.98 13.47 -16.92
CA ALA A 79 -0.95 13.95 -15.53
C ALA A 79 -2.12 13.38 -14.71
N GLY A 80 -3.33 13.38 -15.28
CA GLY A 80 -4.51 12.75 -14.67
C GLY A 80 -4.35 11.24 -14.46
N ALA A 81 -3.75 10.52 -15.41
CA ALA A 81 -3.47 9.10 -15.30
C ALA A 81 -2.43 8.81 -14.19
N LEU A 82 -1.37 9.63 -14.07
CA LEU A 82 -0.38 9.54 -12.98
C LEU A 82 -1.06 9.69 -11.61
N HIS A 83 -1.96 10.66 -11.47
CA HIS A 83 -2.73 10.86 -10.23
C HIS A 83 -3.59 9.65 -9.87
N LYS A 84 -4.29 9.07 -10.85
CA LYS A 84 -5.12 7.88 -10.63
C LYS A 84 -4.26 6.69 -10.23
N HIS A 85 -3.19 6.44 -10.99
CA HIS A 85 -2.33 5.28 -10.78
C HIS A 85 -1.73 5.27 -9.37
N VAL A 86 -1.12 6.37 -8.93
CA VAL A 86 -0.48 6.40 -7.60
C VAL A 86 -1.50 6.22 -6.46
N THR A 87 -2.70 6.80 -6.59
CA THR A 87 -3.78 6.61 -5.61
C THR A 87 -4.23 5.14 -5.57
N GLN A 88 -4.49 4.54 -6.73
CA GLN A 88 -4.89 3.13 -6.82
C GLN A 88 -3.82 2.18 -6.28
N MET A 89 -2.53 2.45 -6.53
CA MET A 89 -1.44 1.62 -6.01
C MET A 89 -1.26 1.76 -4.51
N ALA A 90 -1.36 2.98 -3.97
CA ALA A 90 -1.32 3.22 -2.53
C ALA A 90 -2.45 2.45 -1.82
N GLU A 91 -3.71 2.65 -2.25
CA GLU A 91 -4.88 1.95 -1.68
C GLU A 91 -4.74 0.43 -1.75
N ARG A 92 -4.24 -0.09 -2.87
CA ARG A 92 -4.02 -1.52 -3.06
C ARG A 92 -2.99 -2.08 -2.09
N LEU A 93 -1.84 -1.44 -1.99
CA LEU A 93 -0.74 -1.89 -1.12
C LEU A 93 -1.07 -1.72 0.37
N GLU A 94 -1.74 -0.64 0.74
CA GLU A 94 -2.25 -0.41 2.10
C GLU A 94 -3.29 -1.45 2.52
N SER A 95 -4.10 -1.92 1.56
CA SER A 95 -5.06 -3.01 1.76
C SER A 95 -4.40 -4.41 1.80
N GLY A 96 -3.08 -4.49 1.73
CA GLY A 96 -2.32 -5.74 1.73
C GLY A 96 -2.41 -6.54 0.41
N LEU A 97 -2.92 -5.94 -0.66
CA LEU A 97 -3.01 -6.58 -1.97
C LEU A 97 -1.71 -6.43 -2.74
N GLN A 98 -1.26 -7.52 -3.37
CA GLN A 98 -0.02 -7.55 -4.15
C GLN A 98 -0.16 -6.89 -5.53
N VAL A 99 0.96 -6.43 -6.08
CA VAL A 99 1.12 -5.95 -7.46
C VAL A 99 2.26 -6.72 -8.13
N ARG A 100 2.14 -6.98 -9.43
CA ARG A 100 3.19 -7.63 -10.26
C ARG A 100 3.91 -8.80 -9.56
N ARG A 101 3.16 -9.71 -8.91
CA ARG A 101 3.67 -10.86 -8.12
C ARG A 101 4.69 -11.76 -8.83
N TRP A 102 4.73 -11.71 -10.16
CA TRP A 102 5.64 -12.50 -10.98
C TRP A 102 7.03 -11.87 -11.13
N ASP A 103 7.16 -10.57 -10.84
CA ASP A 103 8.37 -9.77 -10.96
C ASP A 103 9.10 -9.77 -9.61
N PRO A 104 10.31 -10.36 -9.51
CA PRO A 104 11.00 -10.55 -8.22
C PRO A 104 11.21 -9.26 -7.43
N ALA A 105 11.57 -8.16 -8.09
CA ALA A 105 11.75 -6.87 -7.42
C ALA A 105 10.43 -6.37 -6.79
N PHE A 106 9.29 -6.56 -7.45
CA PHE A 106 7.99 -6.19 -6.89
C PHE A 106 7.54 -7.12 -5.77
N ALA A 107 7.81 -8.42 -5.89
CA ALA A 107 7.53 -9.37 -4.82
C ALA A 107 8.29 -8.99 -3.54
N GLU A 108 9.57 -8.65 -3.65
CA GLU A 108 10.37 -8.15 -2.53
C GLU A 108 9.84 -6.81 -2.00
N TYR A 109 9.57 -5.84 -2.88
CA TYR A 109 9.04 -4.54 -2.50
C TYR A 109 7.75 -4.67 -1.66
N VAL A 110 6.81 -5.50 -2.11
CA VAL A 110 5.55 -5.74 -1.38
C VAL A 110 5.80 -6.42 -0.04
N ALA A 111 6.71 -7.40 0.02
CA ALA A 111 7.08 -8.06 1.27
C ALA A 111 7.67 -7.09 2.30
N ARG A 112 8.34 -6.02 1.84
CA ARG A 112 8.96 -4.99 2.68
C ARG A 112 8.15 -3.71 2.81
N TYR A 113 6.96 -3.64 2.20
CA TYR A 113 6.16 -2.41 2.14
C TYR A 113 5.88 -1.82 3.53
N LYS A 114 5.62 -2.67 4.53
CA LYS A 114 5.38 -2.26 5.93
C LYS A 114 6.62 -1.76 6.67
N GLU A 115 7.82 -1.92 6.10
CA GLU A 115 9.07 -1.36 6.64
C GLU A 115 9.40 0.01 6.03
N MET A 116 8.53 0.56 5.18
CA MET A 116 8.72 1.83 4.51
C MET A 116 7.56 2.79 4.79
N ASP A 117 7.87 4.07 4.84
CA ASP A 117 6.89 5.14 4.91
C ASP A 117 6.76 5.76 3.52
N HIS A 118 5.54 5.81 3.01
CA HIS A 118 5.24 6.28 1.66
C HIS A 118 4.42 7.56 1.74
N GLN A 119 4.87 8.60 1.07
CA GLN A 119 4.16 9.86 0.95
C GLN A 119 4.11 10.25 -0.51
N PHE A 120 2.95 10.70 -0.96
CA PHE A 120 2.82 11.29 -2.28
C PHE A 120 1.94 12.53 -2.24
N GLN A 121 2.20 13.44 -3.18
CA GLN A 121 1.44 14.65 -3.39
C GLN A 121 1.14 14.80 -4.87
N LYS A 122 -0.13 15.03 -5.21
CA LYS A 122 -0.53 15.45 -6.55
C LYS A 122 -0.05 16.88 -6.80
N THR A 123 0.50 17.12 -7.97
CA THR A 123 0.90 18.44 -8.47
C THR A 123 0.02 18.79 -9.66
N GLU A 124 0.19 19.98 -10.23
CA GLU A 124 -0.53 20.34 -11.46
C GLU A 124 -0.21 19.37 -12.62
N LYS A 125 1.06 18.95 -12.72
CA LYS A 125 1.58 18.18 -13.87
C LYS A 125 1.80 16.68 -13.60
N GLY A 126 1.51 16.19 -12.40
CA GLY A 126 1.78 14.80 -12.03
C GLY A 126 2.00 14.62 -10.53
N VAL A 127 2.99 13.83 -10.11
CA VAL A 127 3.13 13.43 -8.70
C VAL A 127 4.54 13.68 -8.16
N ARG A 128 4.61 14.10 -6.89
CA ARG A 128 5.82 14.02 -6.06
C ARG A 128 5.69 12.87 -5.09
N MET A 129 6.75 12.07 -4.94
CA MET A 129 6.82 10.97 -4.00
C MET A 129 8.03 11.10 -3.09
N VAL A 130 7.87 10.69 -1.84
CA VAL A 130 8.93 10.46 -0.88
C VAL A 130 8.70 9.07 -0.30
N VAL A 131 9.71 8.21 -0.36
CA VAL A 131 9.66 6.88 0.26
C VAL A 131 10.88 6.73 1.13
N LYS A 132 10.66 6.36 2.40
CA LYS A 132 11.70 6.20 3.42
C LYS A 132 11.66 4.80 4.00
N GLY A 133 12.79 4.11 4.01
CA GLY A 133 12.93 2.81 4.67
C GLY A 133 13.30 2.95 6.15
N ARG A 134 12.74 2.08 7.00
CA ARG A 134 13.06 1.99 8.44
C ARG A 134 14.19 1.00 8.75
N THR A 135 14.63 0.22 7.76
CA THR A 135 15.74 -0.73 7.86
C THR A 135 16.72 -0.52 6.72
N PRO A 136 18.02 -0.85 6.86
CA PRO A 136 18.99 -0.74 5.77
C PRO A 136 18.55 -1.51 4.50
N LEU A 137 17.85 -2.63 4.67
CA LEU A 137 17.33 -3.39 3.54
C LEU A 137 16.13 -2.67 2.90
N ALA A 138 15.18 -2.16 3.69
CA ALA A 138 14.05 -1.39 3.16
C ALA A 138 14.50 -0.14 2.38
N VAL A 139 15.55 0.56 2.84
CA VAL A 139 16.15 1.69 2.10
C VAL A 139 16.60 1.24 0.71
N ARG A 140 17.39 0.17 0.63
CA ARG A 140 17.88 -0.35 -0.67
C ARG A 140 16.75 -0.83 -1.57
N VAL A 141 15.72 -1.47 -1.01
CA VAL A 141 14.54 -1.94 -1.77
C VAL A 141 13.74 -0.75 -2.31
N ALA A 142 13.57 0.32 -1.53
CA ALA A 142 12.94 1.56 -2.00
C ALA A 142 13.72 2.20 -3.16
N GLN A 143 15.05 2.26 -3.05
CA GLN A 143 15.92 2.78 -4.11
C GLN A 143 15.88 1.92 -5.38
N ASN A 144 15.89 0.59 -5.23
CA ASN A 144 15.71 -0.33 -6.36
C ASN A 144 14.36 -0.12 -7.05
N HIS A 145 13.29 0.03 -6.27
CA HIS A 145 11.97 0.35 -6.81
C HIS A 145 11.99 1.64 -7.61
N ALA A 146 12.64 2.71 -7.11
CA ALA A 146 12.75 3.96 -7.84
C ALA A 146 13.47 3.80 -9.20
N ALA A 147 14.49 2.95 -9.27
CA ALA A 147 15.20 2.61 -10.50
C ALA A 147 14.29 1.86 -11.49
N VAL A 148 13.57 0.84 -11.03
CA VAL A 148 12.62 0.07 -11.85
C VAL A 148 11.50 0.96 -12.39
N ILE A 149 10.91 1.84 -11.58
CA ILE A 149 9.90 2.79 -12.06
C ILE A 149 10.48 3.78 -13.08
N SER A 150 11.76 4.13 -12.97
CA SER A 150 12.44 4.96 -13.97
C SER A 150 12.63 4.22 -15.29
N ALA A 151 12.88 2.91 -15.26
CA ALA A 151 12.93 2.08 -16.46
C ALA A 151 11.56 1.99 -17.16
N PHE A 152 10.46 1.86 -16.42
CA PHE A 152 9.11 1.94 -17.00
C PHE A 152 8.82 3.28 -17.68
N ALA A 153 9.21 4.40 -17.06
CA ALA A 153 9.04 5.72 -17.65
C ALA A 153 9.91 5.89 -18.92
N ALA A 154 11.12 5.33 -18.94
CA ALA A 154 12.03 5.42 -20.06
C ALA A 154 11.61 4.56 -21.26
N ASN A 155 11.14 3.33 -21.01
CA ASN A 155 11.02 2.30 -22.05
C ASN A 155 9.56 1.81 -22.26
N GLY A 156 8.61 2.24 -21.42
CA GLY A 156 7.19 1.97 -21.59
C GLY A 156 6.86 0.48 -21.70
N PRO A 157 6.18 0.03 -22.78
CA PRO A 157 5.75 -1.36 -22.93
C PRO A 157 6.91 -2.37 -22.99
N GLU A 158 8.09 -1.98 -23.48
CA GLU A 158 9.23 -2.89 -23.57
C GLU A 158 9.73 -3.32 -22.19
N GLU A 159 9.60 -2.44 -21.18
CA GLU A 159 9.97 -2.77 -19.81
C GLU A 159 8.89 -3.56 -19.08
N HIS A 160 7.62 -3.41 -19.49
CA HIS A 160 6.48 -4.06 -18.83
C HIS A 160 6.65 -5.58 -18.70
N ASP A 161 7.22 -6.22 -19.72
CA ASP A 161 7.38 -7.67 -19.79
C ASP A 161 8.73 -8.16 -19.24
N ARG A 162 9.60 -7.25 -18.80
CA ARG A 162 10.89 -7.59 -18.18
C ARG A 162 10.73 -8.00 -16.73
N ARG A 163 11.64 -8.87 -16.29
CA ARG A 163 11.87 -9.18 -14.87
C ARG A 163 12.95 -8.26 -14.34
N HIS A 164 12.78 -7.82 -13.10
CA HIS A 164 13.74 -6.96 -12.41
C HIS A 164 14.33 -7.72 -11.23
N GLU A 165 15.63 -7.54 -11.04
CA GLU A 165 16.36 -8.20 -9.96
C GLU A 165 15.92 -7.63 -8.59
N PRO A 166 15.70 -8.49 -7.58
CA PRO A 166 15.51 -8.04 -6.21
C PRO A 166 16.86 -7.61 -5.62
N VAL A 167 16.80 -6.84 -4.54
CA VAL A 167 17.97 -6.45 -3.76
C VAL A 167 18.53 -7.65 -3.00
N GLN A 168 17.67 -8.42 -2.35
CA GLN A 168 18.03 -9.66 -1.68
C GLN A 168 17.83 -10.85 -2.63
N LYS A 169 18.93 -11.55 -2.92
CA LYS A 169 18.95 -12.80 -3.69
C LYS A 169 18.75 -14.01 -2.81
#